data_AF-A0A2T2N9K9-F1
#
_entry.id   AF-A0A2T2N9K9-F1
#
_cell.length_a   1.000
_cell.length_b   1.000
_cell.length_c   1.000
_cell.angle_alpha   90.00
_cell.angle_beta   90.00
_cell.angle_gamma   90.00
#
_symmetry.space_group_name_H-M   'P 1'
#
loop_
_entity.id
_entity.type
_entity.pdbx_description
1 polymer ?
#
loop_
_entity_poly.entity_id
_entity_poly.type
_entity_poly.pdbx_seq_one_letter_code
_entity_poly.pdbx_strand_id
1 'polypeptide(L)'
;MRMMIRIPRLIRLTRSLREDPTDMSVGINALLLAEELYQCQVDQMTQGVLCRHARHVPTMDGELVKHFPTSVGFTSFKVFEGLLRYCYCRVFVMGLCRALIRVFPCSQILIEADLVKEDLSSASSIVMAIQFAEKLQNPWPWGPMLTILPLQAAYGSWHRASKDAATFGWERGRACHMMEWCRAKSNEILGKWRGRAMQASELDALVASWEGGPIVSWMQRDIDL
;
A
#
# COMPACT_ATOMS: atom_id res chain seq x y z
N MET A 1 4.88 -14.82 3.25
CA MET A 1 4.91 -15.47 1.92
C MET A 1 3.53 -15.80 1.37
N ARG A 2 2.60 -16.41 2.13
CA ARG A 2 1.26 -16.77 1.62
C ARG A 2 0.42 -15.59 1.10
N MET A 3 0.52 -14.40 1.72
CA MET A 3 -0.18 -13.19 1.25
C MET A 3 0.23 -12.78 -0.18
N MET A 4 1.51 -12.85 -0.52
CA MET A 4 2.02 -12.44 -1.84
C MET A 4 1.49 -13.30 -2.99
N ILE A 5 1.06 -14.53 -2.71
CA ILE A 5 0.44 -15.43 -3.69
C ILE A 5 -1.07 -15.17 -3.77
N ARG A 6 -1.70 -14.89 -2.63
CA ARG A 6 -3.16 -14.70 -2.52
C ARG A 6 -3.63 -13.32 -2.96
N ILE A 7 -2.82 -12.27 -2.80
CA ILE A 7 -3.14 -10.91 -3.24
C ILE A 7 -3.40 -10.88 -4.76
N PRO A 8 -2.50 -11.37 -5.65
CA PRO A 8 -2.78 -11.44 -7.08
C PRO A 8 -4.06 -12.20 -7.45
N ARG A 9 -4.37 -13.28 -6.71
CA ARG A 9 -5.62 -14.03 -6.89
C ARG A 9 -6.83 -13.17 -6.55
N LEU A 10 -6.79 -12.43 -5.44
CA LEU A 10 -7.86 -11.50 -5.07
C LEU A 10 -8.01 -10.38 -6.11
N ILE A 11 -6.91 -9.78 -6.59
CA ILE A 11 -6.93 -8.77 -7.67
C ILE A 11 -7.68 -9.31 -8.89
N ARG A 12 -7.40 -10.55 -9.31
CA ARG A 12 -8.07 -11.18 -10.45
C ARG A 12 -9.56 -11.38 -10.18
N LEU A 13 -9.94 -11.88 -9.00
CA LEU A 13 -11.35 -12.10 -8.64
C LEU A 13 -12.12 -10.77 -8.58
N THR A 14 -11.54 -9.73 -7.97
CA THR A 14 -12.12 -8.39 -7.93
C THR A 14 -12.29 -7.80 -9.34
N ARG A 15 -11.34 -8.04 -10.25
CA ARG A 15 -11.45 -7.64 -11.66
C ARG A 15 -12.58 -8.38 -12.36
N SER A 16 -12.63 -9.71 -12.26
CA SER A 16 -13.71 -10.50 -12.87
C SER A 16 -15.09 -10.09 -12.36
N LEU A 17 -15.22 -9.79 -11.07
CA LEU A 17 -16.49 -9.31 -10.51
C LEU A 17 -16.86 -7.90 -10.98
N ARG A 18 -15.88 -7.04 -11.30
CA ARG A 18 -16.15 -5.72 -11.90
C ARG A 18 -16.61 -5.85 -13.35
N GLU A 19 -16.10 -6.84 -14.08
CA GLU A 19 -16.49 -7.15 -15.45
C GLU A 19 -17.90 -7.77 -15.51
N ASP A 20 -18.22 -8.66 -14.56
CA ASP A 20 -19.55 -9.25 -14.39
C ASP A 20 -19.99 -9.22 -12.90
N PRO A 21 -20.68 -8.15 -12.46
CA PRO A 21 -21.16 -8.02 -11.09
C PRO A 21 -22.27 -9.01 -10.72
N THR A 22 -22.85 -9.72 -11.69
CA THR A 22 -23.96 -10.67 -11.46
C THR A 22 -23.47 -12.07 -11.15
N ASP A 23 -22.18 -12.36 -11.38
CA ASP A 23 -21.57 -13.63 -11.00
C ASP A 23 -21.39 -13.71 -9.47
N MET A 24 -22.45 -14.16 -8.80
CA MET A 24 -22.49 -14.38 -7.36
C MET A 24 -21.42 -15.37 -6.88
N SER A 25 -21.03 -16.34 -7.72
CA SER A 25 -20.00 -17.32 -7.36
C SER A 25 -18.63 -16.64 -7.25
N VAL A 26 -18.28 -15.80 -8.23
CA VAL A 26 -17.06 -14.98 -8.18
C VAL A 26 -17.12 -14.01 -7.00
N GLY A 27 -18.27 -13.37 -6.77
CA GLY A 27 -18.48 -12.44 -5.66
C GLY A 27 -18.20 -13.08 -4.28
N ILE A 28 -18.81 -14.24 -4.03
CA ILE A 28 -18.61 -15.00 -2.77
C ILE A 28 -17.15 -15.44 -2.63
N ASN A 29 -16.53 -15.97 -3.69
CA ASN A 29 -15.13 -16.40 -3.66
C ASN A 29 -14.16 -15.24 -3.41
N ALA A 30 -14.42 -14.07 -4.02
CA ALA A 30 -13.65 -12.86 -3.80
C ALA A 30 -13.78 -12.40 -2.35
N LEU A 31 -15.01 -12.41 -1.82
CA LEU A 31 -15.30 -11.94 -0.48
C LEU A 31 -14.67 -12.84 0.60
N LEU A 32 -14.82 -14.16 0.50
CA LEU A 32 -14.20 -15.10 1.42
C LEU A 32 -12.67 -14.94 1.44
N LEU A 33 -12.05 -14.79 0.27
CA LEU A 33 -10.60 -14.58 0.18
C LEU A 33 -10.19 -13.22 0.79
N ALA A 34 -10.98 -12.17 0.58
CA ALA A 34 -10.74 -10.85 1.16
C ALA A 34 -10.83 -10.89 2.69
N GLU A 35 -11.88 -11.51 3.25
CA GLU A 35 -12.06 -11.69 4.69
C GLU A 35 -10.93 -12.51 5.32
N GLU A 36 -10.54 -13.63 4.70
CA GLU A 36 -9.40 -14.43 5.15
C GLU A 36 -8.08 -13.64 5.16
N LEU A 37 -7.85 -12.82 4.13
CA LEU A 37 -6.64 -11.99 4.05
C LEU A 37 -6.68 -10.83 5.05
N TYR A 38 -7.85 -10.21 5.23
CA TYR A 38 -8.08 -9.15 6.20
C TYR A 38 -7.81 -9.65 7.62
N GLN A 39 -8.35 -10.81 7.97
CA GLN A 39 -8.22 -11.42 9.30
C GLN A 39 -6.89 -12.15 9.51
N CYS A 40 -6.02 -12.26 8.50
CA CYS A 40 -4.73 -12.93 8.64
C CYS A 40 -3.85 -12.14 9.63
N GLN A 41 -3.88 -12.56 10.91
CA GLN A 41 -3.26 -11.93 12.08
C GLN A 41 -1.74 -12.02 12.06
N VAL A 42 -1.09 -11.38 11.08
CA VAL A 42 0.34 -11.11 11.18
C VAL A 42 0.59 -9.98 12.19
N ASP A 43 -0.42 -9.16 12.51
CA ASP A 43 -0.37 -8.04 13.47
C ASP A 43 0.19 -8.41 14.84
N GLN A 44 -0.20 -9.53 15.44
CA GLN A 44 0.29 -9.89 16.78
C GLN A 44 1.79 -10.22 16.76
N MET A 45 2.26 -10.86 15.69
CA MET A 45 3.67 -11.17 15.52
C MET A 45 4.49 -9.93 15.13
N THR A 46 3.97 -9.08 14.26
CA THR A 46 4.66 -7.83 13.88
C THR A 46 4.66 -6.84 15.02
N GLN A 47 3.57 -6.61 15.75
CA GLN A 47 3.56 -5.70 16.90
C GLN A 47 4.57 -6.10 17.98
N GLY A 48 4.62 -7.38 18.36
CA GLY A 48 5.59 -7.87 19.35
C GLY A 48 7.06 -7.69 18.93
N VAL A 49 7.36 -7.93 17.65
CA VAL A 49 8.71 -7.75 17.09
C VAL A 49 9.04 -6.26 16.92
N LEU A 50 8.11 -5.46 16.42
CA LEU A 50 8.28 -4.03 16.19
C LEU A 50 8.50 -3.28 17.49
N CYS A 51 7.71 -3.53 18.53
CA CYS A 51 7.87 -2.86 19.81
C CYS A 51 9.26 -3.11 20.45
N ARG A 52 9.89 -4.25 20.17
CA ARG A 52 11.23 -4.59 20.70
C ARG A 52 12.37 -4.09 19.84
N HIS A 53 12.14 -3.90 18.54
CA HIS A 53 13.20 -3.66 17.56
C HIS A 53 13.07 -2.36 16.76
N ALA A 54 12.05 -1.55 17.07
CA ALA A 54 11.80 -0.25 16.48
C ALA A 54 11.79 0.83 17.58
N ARG A 55 12.25 2.02 17.24
CA ARG A 55 12.19 3.20 18.10
C ARG A 55 11.77 4.42 17.30
N HIS A 56 11.06 5.34 17.92
CA HIS A 56 10.78 6.62 17.30
C HIS A 56 12.05 7.48 17.31
N VAL A 57 12.31 8.15 16.19
CA VAL A 57 13.40 9.11 16.02
C VAL A 57 12.84 10.39 15.39
N PRO A 58 13.46 11.56 15.58
CA PRO A 58 13.01 12.77 14.90
C PRO A 58 13.01 12.63 13.37
N THR A 59 11.95 13.12 12.74
CA THR A 59 11.87 13.18 11.28
C THR A 59 12.79 14.28 10.76
N MET A 60 13.62 13.94 9.76
CA MET A 60 14.60 14.88 9.19
C MET A 60 14.16 15.44 7.83
N ASP A 61 13.17 14.83 7.17
CA ASP A 61 12.61 15.34 5.92
C ASP A 61 11.66 16.52 6.22
N GLY A 62 11.97 17.69 5.64
CA GLY A 62 11.32 18.95 5.98
C GLY A 62 9.86 19.06 5.53
N GLU A 63 9.44 18.30 4.52
CA GLU A 63 8.03 18.22 4.13
C GLU A 63 7.31 17.20 5.00
N LEU A 64 7.95 16.06 5.26
CA LEU A 64 7.34 14.99 6.03
C LEU A 64 7.10 15.35 7.50
N VAL A 65 8.01 16.10 8.12
CA VAL A 65 7.95 16.45 9.56
C VAL A 65 6.66 17.19 9.95
N LYS A 66 6.04 17.91 9.00
CA LYS A 66 4.77 18.63 9.19
C LYS A 66 3.60 17.69 9.49
N HIS A 67 3.65 16.46 8.97
CA HIS A 67 2.59 15.45 9.11
C HIS A 67 3.00 14.29 10.01
N PHE A 68 4.30 14.01 10.08
CA PHE A 68 4.90 12.94 10.85
C PHE A 68 6.15 13.48 11.56
N PRO A 69 6.05 14.06 12.77
CA PRO A 69 7.18 14.65 13.46
C PRO A 69 8.21 13.62 13.94
N THR A 70 7.82 12.34 13.97
CA THR A 70 8.72 11.23 14.23
C THR A 70 8.72 10.24 13.08
N SER A 71 9.89 9.66 12.82
CA SER A 71 10.14 8.53 11.94
C SER A 71 10.41 7.29 12.78
N VAL A 72 10.42 6.12 12.15
CA VAL A 72 10.76 4.86 12.81
C VAL A 72 12.20 4.49 12.48
N GLY A 73 13.03 4.34 13.51
CA GLY A 73 14.35 3.73 13.42
C GLY A 73 14.29 2.25 13.79
N PHE A 74 15.09 1.43 13.13
CA PHE A 74 15.13 -0.02 13.36
C PHE A 74 16.49 -0.47 13.88
N THR A 75 16.49 -1.55 14.65
CA THR A 75 17.72 -2.19 15.13
C THR A 75 18.44 -2.99 14.04
N SER A 76 17.72 -3.41 12.98
CA SER A 76 18.30 -4.12 11.84
C SER A 76 17.50 -3.93 10.56
N PHE A 77 18.17 -4.15 9.42
CA PHE A 77 17.54 -4.14 8.10
C PHE A 77 16.44 -5.19 7.95
N LYS A 78 16.59 -6.37 8.56
CA LYS A 78 15.58 -7.45 8.50
C LYS A 78 14.25 -7.03 9.13
N VAL A 79 14.30 -6.30 10.24
CA VAL A 79 13.09 -5.79 10.92
C VAL A 79 12.41 -4.74 10.07
N PHE A 80 13.20 -3.81 9.52
CA PHE A 80 12.72 -2.80 8.58
C PHE A 80 12.04 -3.42 7.34
N GLU A 81 12.70 -4.38 6.69
CA GLU A 81 12.17 -5.09 5.53
C GLU A 81 10.89 -5.85 5.88
N GLY A 82 10.86 -6.51 7.04
CA GLY A 82 9.68 -7.19 7.57
C GLY A 82 8.49 -6.25 7.75
N LEU A 83 8.71 -5.08 8.37
CA LEU A 83 7.68 -4.05 8.51
C LEU A 83 7.16 -3.60 7.15
N LEU A 84 8.06 -3.19 6.25
CA LEU A 84 7.65 -2.67 4.95
C LEU A 84 6.82 -3.69 4.19
N ARG A 85 7.29 -4.95 4.15
CA ARG A 85 6.55 -6.06 3.53
C ARG A 85 5.17 -6.24 4.11
N TYR A 86 5.08 -6.19 5.43
CA TYR A 86 3.80 -6.29 6.11
C TYR A 86 2.86 -5.13 5.72
N CYS A 87 3.31 -3.89 5.90
CA CYS A 87 2.48 -2.71 5.67
C CYS A 87 2.03 -2.59 4.21
N TYR A 88 2.90 -2.81 3.22
CA TYR A 88 2.45 -2.70 1.82
C TYR A 88 1.48 -3.83 1.45
N CYS A 89 1.63 -5.03 2.02
CA CYS A 89 0.65 -6.10 1.83
C CYS A 89 -0.70 -5.70 2.43
N ARG A 90 -0.72 -5.12 3.63
CA ARG A 90 -1.95 -4.59 4.24
C ARG A 90 -2.59 -3.51 3.38
N VAL A 91 -1.81 -2.57 2.85
CA VAL A 91 -2.31 -1.56 1.91
C VAL A 91 -3.00 -2.19 0.69
N PHE A 92 -2.40 -3.22 0.07
CA PHE A 92 -3.06 -3.94 -1.02
C PHE A 92 -4.37 -4.61 -0.59
N VAL A 93 -4.35 -5.32 0.54
CA VAL A 93 -5.54 -6.00 1.05
C VAL A 93 -6.65 -4.99 1.37
N MET A 94 -6.34 -3.87 2.03
CA MET A 94 -7.34 -2.83 2.34
C MET A 94 -7.91 -2.21 1.06
N GLY A 95 -7.06 -1.84 0.11
CA GLY A 95 -7.49 -1.30 -1.19
C GLY A 95 -8.43 -2.26 -1.93
N LEU A 96 -8.10 -3.55 -1.95
CA LEU A 96 -8.93 -4.60 -2.57
C LEU A 96 -10.24 -4.83 -1.82
N CYS A 97 -10.22 -4.88 -0.49
CA CYS A 97 -11.44 -5.01 0.31
C CYS A 97 -12.39 -3.84 0.05
N ARG A 98 -11.87 -2.61 0.04
CA ARG A 98 -12.63 -1.39 -0.26
C ARG A 98 -13.18 -1.38 -1.68
N ALA A 99 -12.37 -1.82 -2.65
CA ALA A 99 -12.81 -1.99 -4.03
C ALA A 99 -13.94 -3.03 -4.16
N LEU A 100 -13.85 -4.12 -3.39
CA LEU A 100 -14.80 -5.23 -3.42
C LEU A 100 -16.14 -4.85 -2.79
N ILE A 101 -16.14 -4.25 -1.59
CA ILE A 101 -17.40 -3.88 -0.90
C ILE A 101 -18.21 -2.84 -1.68
N ARG A 102 -17.57 -2.02 -2.53
CA ARG A 102 -18.27 -1.08 -3.43
C ARG A 102 -19.04 -1.78 -4.54
N VAL A 103 -18.65 -2.98 -4.93
CA VAL A 103 -19.29 -3.78 -6.00
C VAL A 103 -20.18 -4.88 -5.41
N PHE A 104 -19.80 -5.43 -4.25
CA PHE A 104 -20.46 -6.57 -3.61
C PHE A 104 -20.56 -6.36 -2.08
N PRO A 105 -21.50 -5.52 -1.61
CA PRO A 105 -21.60 -5.08 -0.22
C PRO A 105 -22.27 -6.13 0.71
N CYS A 106 -21.76 -7.37 0.69
CA CYS A 106 -22.35 -8.48 1.45
C CYS A 106 -21.56 -8.90 2.69
N SER A 107 -20.44 -8.24 2.98
CA SER A 107 -19.60 -8.57 4.14
C SER A 107 -20.13 -7.97 5.44
N GLN A 108 -20.09 -8.75 6.51
CA GLN A 108 -20.25 -8.25 7.88
C GLN A 108 -18.91 -7.99 8.58
N ILE A 109 -17.81 -8.48 8.02
CA ILE A 109 -16.46 -8.38 8.59
C ILE A 109 -15.73 -7.14 8.06
N LEU A 110 -15.89 -6.85 6.76
CA LEU A 110 -15.19 -5.77 6.07
C LEU A 110 -15.93 -4.44 6.25
N ILE A 111 -15.75 -3.82 7.41
CA ILE A 111 -16.36 -2.52 7.74
C ILE A 111 -15.54 -1.39 7.11
N GLU A 112 -16.15 -0.56 6.26
CA GLU A 112 -15.43 0.47 5.47
C GLU A 112 -14.60 1.43 6.34
N ALA A 113 -15.14 1.90 7.47
CA ALA A 113 -14.43 2.81 8.36
C ALA A 113 -13.14 2.19 8.94
N ASP A 114 -13.18 0.90 9.30
CA ASP A 114 -12.02 0.18 9.83
C ASP A 114 -10.98 -0.07 8.74
N LEU A 115 -11.43 -0.44 7.53
CA LEU A 115 -10.55 -0.59 6.37
C LEU A 115 -9.80 0.71 6.07
N VAL A 116 -10.49 1.86 6.07
CA VAL A 116 -9.85 3.17 5.82
C VAL A 116 -8.81 3.48 6.89
N LYS A 117 -9.16 3.31 8.17
CA LYS A 117 -8.26 3.56 9.29
C LYS A 117 -7.00 2.72 9.19
N GLU A 118 -7.13 1.44 8.89
CA GLU A 118 -6.00 0.53 8.79
C GLU A 118 -5.14 0.78 7.53
N ASP A 119 -5.78 1.12 6.41
CA ASP A 119 -5.12 1.51 5.16
C ASP A 119 -4.18 2.70 5.38
N LEU A 120 -4.71 3.76 6.01
CA LEU A 120 -3.95 4.97 6.34
C LEU A 120 -2.87 4.72 7.39
N SER A 121 -3.13 3.87 8.38
CA SER A 121 -2.13 3.48 9.39
C SER A 121 -0.95 2.73 8.76
N SER A 122 -1.25 1.81 7.83
CA SER A 122 -0.24 1.04 7.10
C SER A 122 0.58 1.93 6.17
N ALA A 123 -0.07 2.82 5.41
CA ALA A 123 0.60 3.81 4.56
C ALA A 123 1.48 4.77 5.37
N SER A 124 0.99 5.23 6.51
CA SER A 124 1.76 6.05 7.46
C SER A 124 3.02 5.34 7.95
N SER A 125 2.90 4.06 8.31
CA SER A 125 4.03 3.25 8.79
C SER A 125 5.11 3.08 7.72
N ILE A 126 4.71 2.91 6.45
CA ILE A 126 5.65 2.87 5.31
C ILE A 126 6.42 4.18 5.24
N VAL A 127 5.71 5.31 5.23
CA VAL A 127 6.29 6.65 5.11
C VAL A 127 7.26 6.94 6.25
N MET A 128 6.87 6.67 7.50
CA MET A 128 7.72 6.89 8.68
C MET A 128 8.97 6.00 8.68
N ALA A 129 8.98 4.88 7.97
CA ALA A 129 10.12 3.97 7.89
C ALA A 129 11.16 4.38 6.83
N ILE A 130 10.82 5.26 5.88
CA ILE A 130 11.70 5.59 4.72
C ILE A 130 13.02 6.20 5.15
N GLN A 131 13.02 7.07 6.16
CA GLN A 131 14.23 7.71 6.66
C GLN A 131 15.27 6.69 7.15
N PHE A 132 14.85 5.51 7.60
CA PHE A 132 15.79 4.43 7.94
C PHE A 132 16.51 3.91 6.70
N ALA A 133 15.78 3.66 5.59
CA ALA A 133 16.39 3.20 4.34
C ALA A 133 17.39 4.21 3.76
N GLU A 134 17.12 5.51 3.87
CA GLU A 134 18.02 6.56 3.38
C GLU A 134 19.34 6.62 4.17
N LYS A 135 19.33 6.20 5.45
CA LYS A 135 20.53 6.17 6.31
C LYS A 135 21.41 4.93 6.09
N LEU A 136 20.92 3.91 5.40
CA LEU A 136 21.68 2.68 5.18
C LEU A 136 22.83 2.96 4.20
N GLN A 137 24.04 3.08 4.73
CA GLN A 137 25.27 3.06 3.93
C GLN A 137 25.53 1.62 3.51
N ASN A 138 25.05 1.23 2.34
CA ASN A 138 25.23 -0.12 1.82
C ASN A 138 25.84 -0.01 0.41
N PRO A 139 26.94 -0.74 0.09
CA PRO A 139 27.56 -0.72 -1.25
C PRO A 139 26.59 -1.08 -2.36
N TRP A 140 25.51 -1.79 -2.02
CA TRP A 140 24.38 -2.06 -2.88
C TRP A 140 23.14 -1.38 -2.27
N PRO A 141 22.49 -0.42 -2.95
CA PRO A 141 21.38 0.35 -2.40
C PRO A 141 20.05 -0.44 -2.25
N TRP A 142 20.09 -1.72 -1.86
CA TRP A 142 18.93 -2.60 -1.70
C TRP A 142 17.82 -1.97 -0.85
N GLY A 143 18.17 -1.20 0.18
CA GLY A 143 17.19 -0.51 1.03
C GLY A 143 16.27 0.43 0.24
N PRO A 144 16.82 1.44 -0.47
CA PRO A 144 16.06 2.26 -1.41
C PRO A 144 15.30 1.45 -2.48
N MET A 145 15.87 0.39 -3.06
CA MET A 145 15.15 -0.41 -4.05
C MET A 145 13.89 -1.08 -3.45
N LEU A 146 14.00 -1.56 -2.21
CA LEU A 146 12.89 -2.19 -1.50
C LEU A 146 11.79 -1.21 -1.08
N THR A 147 12.03 0.11 -1.11
CA THR A 147 11.04 1.11 -0.70
C THR A 147 10.20 1.66 -1.85
N ILE A 148 10.60 1.44 -3.11
CA ILE A 148 9.86 1.95 -4.29
C ILE A 148 8.43 1.41 -4.32
N LEU A 149 8.25 0.08 -4.33
CA LEU A 149 6.92 -0.53 -4.36
C LEU A 149 6.07 -0.18 -3.12
N PRO A 150 6.60 -0.22 -1.88
CA PRO A 150 5.87 0.25 -0.70
C PRO A 150 5.41 1.71 -0.81
N LEU A 151 6.26 2.62 -1.30
CA LEU A 151 5.89 4.03 -1.50
C LEU A 151 4.79 4.18 -2.55
N GLN A 152 4.84 3.42 -3.64
CA GLN A 152 3.79 3.40 -4.66
C GLN A 152 2.49 2.79 -4.13
N ALA A 153 2.57 1.78 -3.26
CA ALA A 153 1.40 1.23 -2.59
C ALA A 153 0.79 2.29 -1.64
N ALA A 154 1.61 2.94 -0.80
CA ALA A 154 1.18 4.01 0.10
C ALA A 154 0.57 5.20 -0.67
N TYR A 155 1.11 5.56 -1.84
CA TYR A 155 0.48 6.52 -2.76
C TYR A 155 -0.98 6.14 -3.03
N GLY A 156 -1.27 4.87 -3.30
CA GLY A 156 -2.64 4.38 -3.51
C GLY A 156 -3.58 4.63 -2.32
N SER A 157 -3.12 4.41 -1.09
CA SER A 157 -3.90 4.70 0.12
C SER A 157 -4.24 6.19 0.24
N TRP A 158 -3.24 7.05 0.04
CA TRP A 158 -3.44 8.51 0.10
C TRP A 158 -4.31 9.01 -1.06
N HIS A 159 -4.19 8.41 -2.24
CA HIS A 159 -5.02 8.71 -3.41
C HIS A 159 -6.49 8.31 -3.21
N ARG A 160 -6.76 7.16 -2.57
CA ARG A 160 -8.14 6.81 -2.17
C ARG A 160 -8.69 7.84 -1.17
N ALA A 161 -7.93 8.13 -0.12
CA ALA A 161 -8.34 9.07 0.92
C ALA A 161 -8.55 10.51 0.40
N SER A 162 -7.81 10.94 -0.61
CA SER A 162 -7.99 12.27 -1.21
C SER A 162 -9.29 12.40 -2.03
N LYS A 163 -9.84 11.27 -2.52
CA LYS A 163 -11.11 11.19 -3.24
C LYS A 163 -12.32 11.10 -2.32
N ASP A 164 -12.19 10.50 -1.15
CA ASP A 164 -13.29 10.31 -0.20
C ASP A 164 -13.57 11.56 0.65
N ALA A 165 -13.67 12.72 0.00
CA ALA A 165 -13.78 14.05 0.61
C ALA A 165 -15.00 14.23 1.54
N ALA A 166 -16.04 13.42 1.36
CA ALA A 166 -17.25 13.44 2.20
C ALA A 166 -17.00 12.92 3.63
N THR A 167 -15.98 12.08 3.83
CA THR A 167 -15.74 11.39 5.11
C THR A 167 -14.65 12.07 5.95
N PHE A 168 -13.69 12.76 5.32
CA PHE A 168 -12.49 13.29 6.00
C PHE A 168 -12.12 14.72 5.59
N GLY A 169 -13.06 15.66 5.65
CA GLY A 169 -12.88 17.04 5.16
C GLY A 169 -11.59 17.75 5.63
N TRP A 170 -11.07 17.45 6.83
CA TRP A 170 -9.82 17.98 7.36
C TRP A 170 -8.56 17.17 6.97
N GLU A 171 -8.70 15.90 6.59
CA GLU A 171 -7.57 15.05 6.16
C GLU A 171 -7.31 15.12 4.65
N ARG A 172 -8.23 15.65 3.85
CA ARG A 172 -8.05 15.71 2.39
C ARG A 172 -6.78 16.45 1.98
N GLY A 173 -6.47 17.58 2.63
CA GLY A 173 -5.24 18.33 2.38
C GLY A 173 -3.98 17.52 2.69
N ARG A 174 -3.99 16.81 3.83
CA ARG A 174 -2.92 15.87 4.22
C ARG A 174 -2.81 14.72 3.22
N ALA A 175 -3.92 14.13 2.80
CA ALA A 175 -3.92 13.02 1.85
C ALA A 175 -3.34 13.44 0.48
N CYS A 176 -3.76 14.58 -0.06
CA CYS A 176 -3.17 15.13 -1.29
C CYS A 176 -1.67 15.38 -1.15
N HIS A 177 -1.24 15.99 -0.04
CA HIS A 177 0.18 16.24 0.21
C HIS A 177 0.97 14.93 0.31
N MET A 178 0.48 13.96 1.10
CA MET A 178 1.16 12.68 1.30
C MET A 178 1.20 11.82 0.02
N MET A 179 0.17 11.89 -0.81
CA MET A 179 0.15 11.29 -2.14
C MET A 179 1.29 11.86 -3.00
N GLU A 180 1.39 13.18 -3.13
CA GLU A 180 2.48 13.81 -3.89
C GLU A 180 3.86 13.55 -3.29
N TRP A 181 3.98 13.56 -1.96
CA TRP A 181 5.22 13.22 -1.27
C TRP A 181 5.68 11.79 -1.60
N CYS A 182 4.77 10.80 -1.57
CA CYS A 182 5.09 9.42 -1.90
C CYS A 182 5.58 9.29 -3.35
N ARG A 183 4.92 9.96 -4.29
CA ARG A 183 5.34 10.01 -5.71
C ARG A 183 6.73 10.63 -5.84
N ALA A 184 6.93 11.83 -5.31
CA ALA A 184 8.20 12.54 -5.37
C ALA A 184 9.35 11.72 -4.77
N LYS A 185 9.14 11.14 -3.59
CA LYS A 185 10.14 10.31 -2.90
C LYS A 185 10.46 9.03 -3.69
N SER A 186 9.46 8.35 -4.24
CA SER A 186 9.68 7.17 -5.08
C SER A 186 10.47 7.51 -6.35
N ASN A 187 10.21 8.67 -6.97
CA ASN A 187 10.94 9.15 -8.15
C ASN A 187 12.37 9.59 -7.82
N GLU A 188 12.60 10.20 -6.66
CA GLU A 188 13.95 10.52 -6.15
C GLU A 188 14.78 9.23 -6.05
N ILE A 189 14.19 8.19 -5.48
CA ILE A 189 14.83 6.88 -5.35
C ILE A 189 15.07 6.26 -6.73
N LEU A 190 14.08 6.23 -7.63
CA LEU A 190 14.24 5.74 -9.00
C LEU A 190 15.38 6.46 -9.74
N GLY A 191 15.48 7.79 -9.58
CA GLY A 191 16.54 8.60 -10.18
C GLY A 191 17.95 8.19 -9.76
N LYS A 192 18.15 7.82 -8.47
CA LYS A 192 19.42 7.28 -7.97
C LYS A 192 19.83 5.98 -8.68
N TRP A 193 18.86 5.24 -9.20
CA TRP A 193 19.03 4.00 -9.95
C TRP A 193 18.98 4.16 -11.47
N ARG A 194 18.95 5.41 -11.98
CA ARG A 194 18.70 5.71 -13.40
C ARG A 194 17.40 5.08 -13.93
N GLY A 195 16.44 4.84 -13.04
CA GLY A 195 15.10 4.39 -13.38
C GLY A 195 14.27 5.52 -13.97
N ARG A 196 13.22 5.16 -14.71
CA ARG A 196 12.26 6.11 -15.27
C ARG A 196 11.36 6.64 -14.16
N ALA A 197 11.28 7.97 -14.03
CA ALA A 197 10.32 8.60 -13.12
C ALA A 197 8.87 8.29 -13.56
N MET A 198 8.00 8.02 -12.59
CA MET A 198 6.58 7.78 -12.83
C MET A 198 5.77 9.06 -12.69
N GLN A 199 4.92 9.32 -13.68
CA GLN A 199 3.95 10.40 -13.65
C GLN A 199 2.77 10.04 -12.73
N ALA A 200 2.03 11.05 -12.26
CA ALA A 200 0.85 10.83 -11.42
C ALA A 200 -0.18 9.94 -12.13
N SER A 201 -0.46 10.19 -13.41
CA SER A 201 -1.39 9.37 -14.21
C SER A 201 -0.98 7.89 -14.31
N GLU A 202 0.33 7.61 -14.35
CA GLU A 202 0.85 6.25 -14.39
C GLU A 202 0.68 5.53 -13.04
N LEU A 203 0.90 6.26 -11.94
CA LEU A 203 0.64 5.74 -10.59
C LEU A 203 -0.85 5.55 -10.35
N ASP A 204 -1.70 6.44 -10.82
CA ASP A 204 -3.16 6.30 -10.71
C ASP A 204 -3.65 5.07 -11.46
N ALA A 205 -3.16 4.85 -12.68
CA ALA A 205 -3.47 3.67 -13.48
C ALA A 205 -2.95 2.39 -12.81
N LEU A 206 -1.76 2.45 -12.20
CA LEU A 206 -1.17 1.34 -11.45
C LEU A 206 -2.01 0.98 -10.22
N VAL A 207 -2.42 1.99 -9.43
CA VAL A 207 -3.31 1.81 -8.27
C VAL A 207 -4.64 1.21 -8.69
N ALA A 208 -5.25 1.73 -9.76
CA ALA A 208 -6.48 1.18 -10.29
C ALA A 208 -6.33 -0.30 -10.68
N SER A 209 -5.24 -0.67 -11.36
CA SER A 209 -4.92 -2.07 -11.71
C SER A 209 -4.78 -2.96 -10.48
N TRP A 210 -4.10 -2.48 -9.43
CA TRP A 210 -3.94 -3.20 -8.15
C TRP A 210 -5.25 -3.37 -7.38
N GLU A 211 -6.25 -2.54 -7.64
CA GLU A 211 -7.59 -2.64 -7.05
C GLU A 211 -8.56 -3.46 -7.93
N GLY A 212 -8.05 -4.22 -8.89
CA GLY A 212 -8.87 -5.01 -9.82
C GLY A 212 -9.45 -4.20 -10.99
N GLY A 213 -8.91 -3.01 -11.26
CA GLY A 213 -9.17 -2.28 -12.51
C GLY A 213 -8.42 -2.88 -13.71
N PRO A 214 -8.52 -2.24 -14.89
CA PRO A 214 -7.83 -2.69 -16.10
C PRO A 214 -6.32 -2.83 -15.89
N ILE A 215 -5.73 -3.85 -16.52
CA ILE A 215 -4.29 -4.04 -16.52
C ILE A 215 -3.67 -2.95 -17.41
N VAL A 216 -2.71 -2.20 -16.87
CA VAL A 216 -1.96 -1.18 -17.63
C VAL A 216 -1.24 -1.83 -18.81
N SER A 217 -1.20 -1.14 -19.96
CA SER A 217 -0.71 -1.71 -21.23
C SER A 217 0.68 -2.34 -21.12
N TRP A 218 1.61 -1.69 -20.42
CA TRP A 218 2.98 -2.19 -20.22
C TRP A 218 3.09 -3.39 -19.26
N MET A 219 2.02 -3.76 -18.56
CA MET A 219 1.94 -4.99 -17.76
C MET A 219 1.28 -6.16 -18.51
N GLN A 220 0.66 -5.89 -19.65
CA GLN A 220 0.10 -6.94 -20.48
C GLN A 220 1.26 -7.74 -21.06
N ARG A 221 1.18 -9.07 -20.89
CA ARG A 221 2.10 -9.96 -21.59
C ARG A 221 1.45 -10.28 -22.93
N ASP A 222 2.10 -9.88 -24.00
CA ASP A 222 1.79 -10.40 -25.33
C ASP A 222 2.14 -11.89 -25.30
N ILE A 223 1.11 -12.72 -25.21
CA ILE A 223 1.23 -14.15 -25.46
C ILE A 223 0.79 -14.30 -26.90
N ASP A 224 1.76 -14.23 -27.81
CA ASP A 224 1.54 -14.65 -29.19
C ASP A 224 1.11 -16.13 -29.14
N LEU A 225 -0.16 -16.39 -29.48
CA LEU A 225 -0.75 -17.72 -29.62
C LEU A 225 -0.61 -18.22 -31.05
#